data_AF-W7Y7J0-F1
#
_entry.id   AF-W7Y7J0-F1
#
_cell.length_a   1.000
_cell.length_b   1.000
_cell.length_c   1.000
_cell.angle_alpha   90.00
_cell.angle_beta   90.00
_cell.angle_gamma   90.00
#
_symmetry.space_group_name_H-M   'P 1'
#
loop_
_entity.id
_entity.type
_entity.pdbx_description
1 polymer ?
#
loop_
_entity_poly.entity_id
_entity_poly.type
_entity_poly.pdbx_seq_one_letter_code
_entity_poly.pdbx_strand_id
1 'polypeptide(L)'
;MKFQHVSIQKKIMYGLGMILVICMIAFVTTILSVARLSENVTKNFKDKDLKENLTHAYLDHMIWVNKVNEIFTDSTVDHIQVQIDAHQCAFGQWYDGNKEMIAYAYPEIAPLLEGVEKPHQALHRSVMTLNNILEENAEDKFIRLQYAYENETARAIDEVTDNFDVILQKVDAVSISNQEVLKIGKQIDLTLMITTIILLLVIVGIIYWVVQTISKPIKSLLPYFLNISNGILGQKSSIKGRDEIGQLGMAFNRMNEKLNHIVDEINNSAEQIVTGSTEISAASQTLSLGAADQVQSAENISSAIEEMTASIGVAKDNADQTMSRFVQAEKEMEQMHSASIDSEEAIELIHEKINIINAIAQQTNILALNAAVEAARAGEHGKGFAVVASEVRKLAENSKKAAVEMNVLSQKTLDVTHYSRAISEKLSVSFQKCVDLVNGVGTALRELNSGARLINDATTQMNIITQRTSASSEELAASSEEFTSQAEALKETISFFSNGQADGQGDVIREELIAWGPQFYIGLKTIDEQHKVLVDLINLTYSYFGKGSSKAKYKKVFKELLDYTVYHFGVEEKYFEAFGYEYSDAHKANHEEFIEKIRNFKNEFEAGDATVSFEIIEYLKNWLLEHILEKDKKYVAFLKKNGVQ
;
A
#
# COMPACT_ATOMS: atom_id res chain seq x y z
N MET A 1 -19.52 30.90 8.15
CA MET A 1 -18.82 29.61 8.35
C MET A 1 -19.25 28.66 7.22
N LYS A 2 -18.35 28.27 6.31
CA LYS A 2 -18.72 27.41 5.17
C LYS A 2 -19.11 26.02 5.70
N PHE A 3 -20.33 25.57 5.42
CA PHE A 3 -20.90 24.29 5.88
C PHE A 3 -20.04 23.06 5.51
N GLN A 4 -19.12 23.22 4.55
CA GLN A 4 -18.23 22.15 4.07
C GLN A 4 -17.23 21.67 5.13
N HIS A 5 -16.77 22.52 6.06
CA HIS A 5 -15.72 22.16 7.04
C HIS A 5 -16.24 21.66 8.40
N VAL A 6 -17.55 21.39 8.48
CA VAL A 6 -18.21 21.00 9.72
C VAL A 6 -18.34 19.47 9.79
N SER A 7 -18.01 18.87 10.93
CA SER A 7 -18.13 17.42 11.13
C SER A 7 -19.58 16.95 10.93
N ILE A 8 -19.76 15.70 10.49
CA ILE A 8 -21.10 15.11 10.26
C ILE A 8 -21.97 15.22 11.53
N GLN A 9 -21.39 14.96 12.70
CA GLN A 9 -22.06 15.14 13.99
C GLN A 9 -22.60 16.57 14.17
N LYS A 10 -21.77 17.59 13.91
CA LYS A 10 -22.17 19.00 14.03
C LYS A 10 -23.21 19.39 12.98
N LYS A 11 -23.12 18.87 11.74
CA LYS A 11 -24.12 19.10 10.69
C LYS A 11 -25.49 18.54 11.08
N ILE A 12 -25.53 17.33 11.63
CA ILE A 12 -26.76 16.70 12.13
C ILE A 12 -27.33 17.50 13.31
N MET A 13 -26.47 17.91 14.26
CA MET A 13 -26.87 18.77 15.37
C MET A 13 -27.42 20.12 14.91
N TYR A 14 -26.81 20.75 13.91
CA TYR A 14 -27.31 22.04 13.39
C TYR A 14 -28.63 21.87 12.62
N GLY A 15 -28.76 20.84 11.78
CA GLY A 15 -29.97 20.58 11.02
C GLY A 15 -31.17 20.27 11.93
N LEU A 16 -31.02 19.29 12.83
CA LEU A 16 -32.09 18.92 13.77
C LEU A 16 -32.27 19.97 14.87
N GLY A 17 -31.21 20.69 15.24
CA GLY A 17 -31.29 21.82 16.16
C GLY A 17 -32.07 23.01 15.59
N MET A 18 -31.98 23.25 14.28
CA MET A 18 -32.80 24.28 13.61
C MET A 18 -34.29 23.93 13.68
N ILE A 19 -34.65 22.64 13.51
CA ILE A 19 -36.02 22.17 13.69
C ILE A 19 -36.48 22.40 15.14
N LEU A 20 -35.62 22.12 16.12
CA LEU A 20 -35.92 22.36 17.53
C LEU A 20 -36.19 23.84 17.82
N VAL A 21 -35.40 24.74 17.23
CA VAL A 21 -35.61 26.20 17.35
C VAL A 21 -36.94 26.62 16.71
N ILE A 22 -37.28 26.12 15.53
CA ILE A 22 -38.56 26.41 14.88
C ILE A 22 -39.73 25.93 15.75
N CYS A 23 -39.65 24.73 16.32
CA CYS A 23 -40.65 24.22 17.25
C CYS A 23 -40.76 25.08 18.52
N MET A 24 -39.65 25.57 19.07
CA MET A 24 -39.68 26.48 20.23
C MET A 24 -40.30 27.84 19.88
N ILE A 25 -40.02 28.40 18.71
CA ILE A 25 -40.65 29.65 18.26
C ILE A 25 -42.16 29.45 18.12
N ALA A 26 -42.60 28.37 17.45
CA ALA A 26 -44.01 28.04 17.31
C ALA A 26 -44.69 27.91 18.68
N PHE A 27 -44.05 27.24 19.64
CA PHE A 27 -44.55 27.11 21.01
C PHE A 27 -44.71 28.44 21.72
N VAL A 28 -43.68 29.29 21.70
CA VAL A 28 -43.71 30.62 22.34
C VAL A 28 -44.81 31.48 21.71
N THR A 29 -44.94 31.47 20.38
CA THR A 29 -46.02 32.22 19.72
C THR A 29 -47.41 31.73 20.09
N THR A 30 -47.57 30.42 20.29
CA THR A 30 -48.85 29.83 20.69
C THR A 30 -49.21 30.20 22.13
N ILE A 31 -48.28 30.07 23.07
CA ILE A 31 -48.49 30.49 24.47
C ILE A 31 -48.84 31.97 24.54
N LEU A 32 -48.08 32.84 23.85
CA LEU A 32 -48.36 34.27 23.86
C LEU A 32 -49.74 34.60 23.28
N SER A 33 -50.19 33.84 22.28
CA SER A 33 -51.52 34.03 21.68
C SER A 33 -52.65 33.65 22.63
N VAL A 34 -52.51 32.52 23.35
CA VAL A 34 -53.51 32.10 24.36
C VAL A 34 -53.47 33.01 25.59
N ALA A 35 -52.30 33.44 26.03
CA ALA A 35 -52.15 34.40 27.12
C ALA A 35 -52.85 35.73 26.79
N ARG A 36 -52.68 36.26 25.56
CA ARG A 36 -53.41 37.45 25.08
C ARG A 36 -54.91 37.23 25.06
N LEU A 37 -55.37 36.06 24.64
CA LEU A 37 -56.80 35.72 24.64
C LEU A 37 -57.37 35.71 26.07
N SER A 38 -56.67 35.08 27.01
CA SER A 38 -57.03 35.03 28.43
C SER A 38 -57.05 36.43 29.07
N GLU A 39 -56.05 37.27 28.75
CA GLU A 39 -55.99 38.66 29.22
C GLU A 39 -57.16 39.51 28.66
N ASN A 40 -57.49 39.36 27.38
CA ASN A 40 -58.60 40.06 26.75
C ASN A 40 -59.95 39.67 27.36
N VAL A 41 -60.16 38.38 27.65
CA VAL A 41 -61.36 37.93 28.38
C VAL A 41 -61.36 38.53 29.79
N THR A 42 -60.24 38.51 30.52
CA THR A 42 -60.20 39.01 31.90
C THR A 42 -60.40 40.53 31.99
N LYS A 43 -59.81 41.33 31.08
CA LYS A 43 -59.94 42.80 31.10
C LYS A 43 -61.34 43.30 30.76
N ASN A 44 -62.06 42.61 29.89
CA ASN A 44 -63.41 43.00 29.51
C ASN A 44 -64.47 42.62 30.56
N PHE A 45 -64.13 41.78 31.54
CA PHE A 45 -65.09 41.25 32.52
C PHE A 45 -64.63 41.49 33.96
N LYS A 46 -64.89 42.69 34.50
CA LYS A 46 -64.99 42.93 35.96
C LYS A 46 -66.34 42.42 36.48
N ASP A 47 -66.58 41.14 36.24
CA ASP A 47 -67.84 40.41 36.44
C ASP A 47 -68.39 40.51 37.88
N LYS A 48 -67.48 40.67 38.85
CA LYS A 48 -67.81 40.78 40.26
C LYS A 48 -68.51 42.10 40.59
N ASP A 49 -68.06 43.20 39.97
CA ASP A 49 -68.55 44.54 40.32
C ASP A 49 -69.99 44.75 39.81
N LEU A 50 -70.35 44.24 38.62
CA LEU A 50 -71.69 44.48 38.06
C LEU A 50 -72.78 43.71 38.83
N LYS A 51 -72.60 42.41 39.04
CA LYS A 51 -73.59 41.60 39.78
C LYS A 51 -73.73 42.07 41.23
N GLU A 52 -72.60 42.35 41.89
CA GLU A 52 -72.58 42.85 43.26
C GLU A 52 -73.33 44.18 43.37
N ASN A 53 -73.05 45.15 42.48
CA ASN A 53 -73.74 46.44 42.47
C ASN A 53 -75.23 46.32 42.17
N LEU A 54 -75.64 45.47 41.22
CA LEU A 54 -77.06 45.25 40.90
C LEU A 54 -77.81 44.56 42.03
N THR A 55 -77.16 43.61 42.70
CA THR A 55 -77.72 42.93 43.87
C THR A 55 -77.86 43.92 45.04
N HIS A 56 -76.86 44.78 45.27
CA HIS A 56 -76.95 45.86 46.26
C HIS A 56 -78.07 46.85 45.93
N ALA A 57 -78.16 47.30 44.67
CA ALA A 57 -79.23 48.18 44.22
C ALA A 57 -80.63 47.57 44.41
N TYR A 58 -80.78 46.27 44.13
CA TYR A 58 -82.02 45.55 44.36
C TYR A 58 -82.37 45.49 45.86
N LEU A 59 -81.40 45.15 46.72
CA LEU A 59 -81.58 45.11 48.17
C LEU A 59 -81.91 46.48 48.76
N ASP A 60 -81.22 47.54 48.33
CA ASP A 60 -81.47 48.91 48.77
C ASP A 60 -82.91 49.34 48.43
N HIS A 61 -83.41 48.94 47.27
CA HIS A 61 -84.81 49.16 46.90
C HIS A 61 -85.79 48.34 47.73
N MET A 62 -85.48 47.09 48.07
CA MET A 62 -86.34 46.30 48.95
C MET A 62 -86.43 46.93 50.36
N ILE A 63 -85.33 47.51 50.85
CA ILE A 63 -85.33 48.30 52.10
C ILE A 63 -86.18 49.55 51.93
N TRP A 64 -86.07 50.26 50.81
CA TRP A 64 -86.87 51.44 50.50
C TRP A 64 -88.37 51.10 50.46
N VAL A 65 -88.76 50.02 49.79
CA VAL A 65 -90.14 49.53 49.71
C VAL A 65 -90.67 49.17 51.09
N ASN A 66 -89.86 48.54 51.94
CA ASN A 66 -90.26 48.22 53.30
C ASN A 66 -90.61 49.49 54.11
N LYS A 67 -89.85 50.58 53.95
CA LYS A 67 -90.18 51.87 54.57
C LYS A 67 -91.48 52.48 54.03
N VAL A 68 -91.76 52.31 52.75
CA VAL A 68 -93.06 52.72 52.18
C VAL A 68 -94.19 51.92 52.81
N ASN A 69 -93.98 50.63 53.09
CA ASN A 69 -94.98 49.75 53.69
C ASN A 69 -95.24 50.03 55.19
N GLU A 70 -94.37 50.79 55.86
CA GLU A 70 -94.56 51.19 57.27
C GLU A 70 -95.88 51.95 57.48
N ILE A 71 -96.42 52.62 56.45
CA ILE A 71 -97.72 53.30 56.51
C ILE A 71 -98.89 52.37 56.87
N PHE A 72 -98.77 51.07 56.61
CA PHE A 72 -99.82 50.08 56.91
C PHE A 72 -99.57 49.34 58.23
N THR A 73 -98.36 49.41 58.78
CA THR A 73 -97.98 48.68 60.00
C THR A 73 -97.80 49.61 61.20
N ASP A 74 -97.55 50.90 60.98
CA ASP A 74 -97.44 51.94 61.99
C ASP A 74 -98.42 53.09 61.70
N SER A 75 -99.47 53.17 62.52
CA SER A 75 -100.51 54.20 62.41
C SER A 75 -100.03 55.62 62.77
N THR A 76 -98.79 55.79 63.21
CA THR A 76 -98.20 57.10 63.57
C THR A 76 -97.48 57.77 62.41
N VAL A 77 -97.31 57.09 61.27
CA VAL A 77 -96.65 57.64 60.08
C VAL A 77 -97.59 58.61 59.37
N ASP A 78 -97.26 59.91 59.40
CA ASP A 78 -97.97 60.99 58.70
C ASP A 78 -97.27 61.45 57.41
N HIS A 79 -96.02 61.04 57.18
CA HIS A 79 -95.27 61.30 55.95
C HIS A 79 -94.17 60.24 55.73
N ILE A 80 -94.13 59.64 54.53
CA ILE A 80 -93.11 58.68 54.12
C ILE A 80 -91.79 59.41 53.81
N GLN A 81 -90.78 59.21 54.66
CA GLN A 81 -89.45 59.81 54.53
C GLN A 81 -88.50 58.91 53.72
N VAL A 82 -88.65 58.93 52.41
CA VAL A 82 -87.77 58.23 51.47
C VAL A 82 -87.36 59.14 50.31
N GLN A 83 -86.29 58.78 49.59
CA GLN A 83 -85.89 59.54 48.40
C GLN A 83 -86.97 59.39 47.31
N ILE A 84 -87.44 60.52 46.79
CA ILE A 84 -88.52 60.60 45.79
C ILE A 84 -88.01 60.92 44.38
N ASP A 85 -86.73 61.29 44.24
CA ASP A 85 -86.08 61.41 42.94
C ASP A 85 -85.34 60.11 42.60
N ALA A 86 -85.82 59.43 41.56
CA ALA A 86 -85.26 58.19 41.05
C ALA A 86 -83.79 58.31 40.64
N HIS A 87 -83.33 59.48 40.19
CA HIS A 87 -81.92 59.69 39.81
C HIS A 87 -81.00 59.95 41.03
N GLN A 88 -81.59 60.33 42.17
CA GLN A 88 -80.86 60.59 43.41
C GLN A 88 -80.88 59.40 44.38
N CYS A 89 -81.51 58.28 44.01
CA CYS A 89 -81.39 57.03 44.76
C CYS A 89 -80.04 56.34 44.45
N ALA A 90 -79.62 55.41 45.30
CA ALA A 90 -78.32 54.72 45.15
C ALA A 90 -78.18 54.04 43.78
N PHE A 91 -79.25 53.39 43.31
CA PHE A 91 -79.30 52.79 41.98
C PHE A 91 -79.29 53.83 40.86
N GLY A 92 -80.05 54.92 40.98
CA GLY A 92 -80.11 55.97 39.97
C GLY A 92 -78.76 56.64 39.75
N GLN A 93 -78.09 57.04 40.83
CA GLN A 93 -76.74 57.61 40.77
C GLN A 93 -75.73 56.63 40.19
N TRP A 94 -75.82 55.35 40.56
CA TRP A 94 -74.96 54.31 40.02
C TRP A 94 -75.24 54.05 38.53
N TYR A 95 -76.50 53.89 38.14
CA TYR A 95 -76.90 53.60 36.78
C TYR A 95 -76.52 54.74 35.84
N ASP A 96 -76.83 55.99 36.20
CA ASP A 96 -76.48 57.16 35.40
C ASP A 96 -74.96 57.32 35.23
N GLY A 97 -74.19 57.08 36.30
CA GLY A 97 -72.73 57.12 36.26
C GLY A 97 -72.08 55.99 35.45
N ASN A 98 -72.79 54.87 35.21
CA ASN A 98 -72.25 53.68 34.56
C ASN A 98 -72.95 53.31 33.24
N LYS A 99 -73.98 54.06 32.81
CA LYS A 99 -74.83 53.73 31.65
C LYS A 99 -74.03 53.46 30.37
N GLU A 100 -73.07 54.34 30.04
CA GLU A 100 -72.21 54.18 28.85
C GLU A 100 -71.26 52.98 28.95
N MET A 101 -70.68 52.76 30.14
CA MET A 101 -69.78 51.63 30.38
C MET A 101 -70.53 50.30 30.28
N ILE A 102 -71.73 50.22 30.84
CA ILE A 102 -72.59 49.04 30.77
C ILE A 102 -73.02 48.77 29.33
N ALA A 103 -73.36 49.81 28.55
CA ALA A 103 -73.70 49.67 27.13
C ALA A 103 -72.54 49.11 26.28
N TYR A 104 -71.30 49.48 26.59
CA TYR A 104 -70.11 48.98 25.89
C TYR A 104 -69.70 47.57 26.35
N ALA A 105 -69.65 47.33 27.66
CA ALA A 105 -69.13 46.08 28.23
C ALA A 105 -70.18 44.96 28.24
N TYR A 106 -71.47 45.30 28.34
CA TYR A 106 -72.58 44.36 28.48
C TYR A 106 -73.75 44.72 27.54
N PRO A 107 -73.56 44.61 26.21
CA PRO A 107 -74.57 44.99 25.22
C PRO A 107 -75.88 44.20 25.35
N GLU A 108 -75.85 43.02 25.97
CA GLU A 108 -77.05 42.21 26.25
C GLU A 108 -77.77 42.63 27.55
N ILE A 109 -77.10 43.31 28.50
CA ILE A 109 -77.67 43.74 29.78
C ILE A 109 -78.18 45.18 29.71
N ALA A 110 -77.54 46.03 28.90
CA ALA A 110 -77.88 47.44 28.79
C ALA A 110 -79.36 47.70 28.42
N PRO A 111 -79.97 46.99 27.45
CA PRO A 111 -81.39 47.18 27.13
C PRO A 111 -82.32 46.76 28.27
N LEU A 112 -81.92 45.77 29.08
CA LEU A 112 -82.70 45.30 30.22
C LEU A 112 -82.71 46.36 31.33
N LEU A 113 -81.55 46.97 31.61
CA LEU A 113 -81.44 48.05 32.60
C LEU A 113 -82.17 49.33 32.17
N GLU A 114 -82.15 49.66 30.87
CA GLU A 114 -82.96 50.77 30.35
C GLU A 114 -84.47 50.51 30.54
N GLY A 115 -84.89 49.23 30.45
CA GLY A 115 -86.26 48.81 30.74
C GLY A 115 -86.72 49.07 32.17
N VAL A 116 -85.81 49.15 33.15
CA VAL A 116 -86.09 49.43 34.57
C VAL A 116 -86.43 50.91 34.78
N GLU A 117 -85.93 51.82 33.95
CA GLU A 117 -85.96 53.27 34.20
C GLU A 117 -87.38 53.81 34.39
N LYS A 118 -88.33 53.38 33.54
CA LYS A 118 -89.73 53.83 33.60
C LYS A 118 -90.49 53.29 34.82
N PRO A 119 -90.53 51.97 35.08
CA PRO A 119 -91.12 51.43 36.32
C PRO A 119 -90.50 52.02 37.58
N HIS A 120 -89.17 52.21 37.59
CA HIS A 120 -88.45 52.78 38.71
C HIS A 120 -88.84 54.24 38.99
N GLN A 121 -88.94 55.08 37.95
CA GLN A 121 -89.46 56.45 38.10
C GLN A 121 -90.93 56.47 38.57
N ALA A 122 -91.75 55.54 38.09
CA ALA A 122 -93.14 55.40 38.52
C ALA A 122 -93.23 55.03 40.02
N LEU A 123 -92.36 54.14 40.49
CA LEU A 123 -92.27 53.75 41.91
C LEU A 123 -91.92 54.94 42.81
N HIS A 124 -90.94 55.75 42.42
CA HIS A 124 -90.59 56.96 43.18
C HIS A 124 -91.72 58.00 43.16
N ARG A 125 -92.43 58.14 42.04
CA ARG A 125 -93.58 59.05 41.93
C ARG A 125 -94.78 58.59 42.75
N SER A 126 -95.01 57.28 42.87
CA SER A 126 -96.16 56.75 43.62
C SER A 126 -96.10 57.16 45.11
N VAL A 127 -94.91 57.33 45.68
CA VAL A 127 -94.75 57.85 47.05
C VAL A 127 -95.18 59.31 47.17
N MET A 128 -95.03 60.13 46.13
CA MET A 128 -95.61 61.49 46.15
C MET A 128 -97.14 61.43 46.21
N THR A 129 -97.75 60.51 45.44
CA THR A 129 -99.20 60.26 45.51
C THR A 129 -99.62 59.83 46.92
N LEU A 130 -98.89 58.90 47.53
CA LEU A 130 -99.16 58.42 48.89
C LEU A 130 -99.01 59.51 49.95
N ASN A 131 -97.94 60.32 49.89
CA ASN A 131 -97.72 61.44 50.82
C ASN A 131 -98.81 62.50 50.72
N ASN A 132 -99.25 62.85 49.50
CA ASN A 132 -100.36 63.78 49.32
C ASN A 132 -101.65 63.27 50.01
N ILE A 133 -101.94 61.96 49.92
CA ILE A 133 -103.10 61.36 50.59
C ILE A 133 -102.92 61.33 52.12
N LEU A 134 -101.70 61.13 52.62
CA LEU A 134 -101.39 61.16 54.05
C LEU A 134 -101.60 62.57 54.66
N GLU A 135 -101.35 63.63 53.90
CA GLU A 135 -101.52 65.03 54.36
C GLU A 135 -103.00 65.50 54.35
N GLU A 136 -103.87 64.93 53.51
CA GLU A 136 -105.28 65.29 53.42
C GLU A 136 -106.08 64.86 54.68
N ASN A 137 -106.99 65.68 55.19
CA ASN A 137 -107.81 65.32 56.37
C ASN A 137 -109.17 64.73 55.94
N ALA A 138 -109.19 63.46 55.52
CA ALA A 138 -110.37 62.76 55.01
C ALA A 138 -110.68 61.45 55.78
N GLU A 139 -111.97 61.16 56.03
CA GLU A 139 -112.41 59.94 56.74
C GLU A 139 -112.13 58.64 55.96
N ASP A 140 -111.99 58.71 54.63
CA ASP A 140 -111.72 57.57 53.74
C ASP A 140 -110.22 57.39 53.39
N LYS A 141 -109.33 58.11 54.06
CA LYS A 141 -107.87 58.15 53.81
C LYS A 141 -107.26 56.75 53.65
N PHE A 142 -107.58 55.81 54.54
CA PHE A 142 -107.02 54.46 54.52
C PHE A 142 -107.40 53.69 53.25
N ILE A 143 -108.64 53.81 52.78
CA ILE A 143 -109.11 53.15 51.56
C ILE A 143 -108.42 53.76 50.33
N ARG A 144 -108.24 55.09 50.30
CA ARG A 144 -107.52 55.78 49.22
C ARG A 144 -106.03 55.45 49.20
N LEU A 145 -105.38 55.32 50.37
CA LEU A 145 -104.00 54.84 50.48
C LEU A 145 -103.85 53.42 49.98
N GLN A 146 -104.71 52.50 50.41
CA GLN A 146 -104.69 51.12 49.93
C GLN A 146 -104.86 51.05 48.41
N TYR A 147 -105.80 51.82 47.85
CA TYR A 147 -106.05 51.84 46.41
C TYR A 147 -104.88 52.40 45.60
N ALA A 148 -104.29 53.53 46.04
CA ALA A 148 -103.12 54.12 45.38
C ALA A 148 -101.88 53.22 45.52
N TYR A 149 -101.72 52.58 46.66
CA TYR A 149 -100.66 51.61 46.87
C TYR A 149 -100.81 50.41 45.93
N GLU A 150 -101.98 49.75 45.89
CA GLU A 150 -102.20 48.58 45.04
C GLU A 150 -102.07 48.88 43.54
N ASN A 151 -102.57 50.03 43.07
CA ASN A 151 -102.60 50.33 41.63
C ASN A 151 -101.35 51.03 41.09
N GLU A 152 -100.65 51.82 41.91
CA GLU A 152 -99.44 52.54 41.49
C GLU A 152 -98.19 51.92 42.11
N THR A 153 -98.13 51.78 43.43
CA THR A 153 -96.90 51.40 44.14
C THR A 153 -96.59 49.92 43.99
N ALA A 154 -97.51 49.03 44.34
CA ALA A 154 -97.35 47.57 44.25
C ALA A 154 -97.08 47.14 42.80
N ARG A 155 -97.81 47.71 41.84
CA ARG A 155 -97.58 47.47 40.42
C ARG A 155 -96.18 47.91 39.97
N ALA A 156 -95.73 49.09 40.39
CA ALA A 156 -94.38 49.56 40.04
C ALA A 156 -93.29 48.74 40.76
N ILE A 157 -93.54 48.24 41.98
CA ILE A 157 -92.67 47.29 42.67
C ILE A 157 -92.54 46.02 41.83
N ASP A 158 -93.66 45.39 41.46
CA ASP A 158 -93.68 44.17 40.66
C ASP A 158 -92.91 44.35 39.33
N GLU A 159 -93.17 45.43 38.60
CA GLU A 159 -92.48 45.74 37.34
C GLU A 159 -90.97 45.97 37.55
N VAL A 160 -90.53 46.59 38.64
CA VAL A 160 -89.11 46.76 38.96
C VAL A 160 -88.48 45.42 39.37
N THR A 161 -89.13 44.64 40.25
CA THR A 161 -88.61 43.36 40.73
C THR A 161 -88.47 42.35 39.60
N ASP A 162 -89.47 42.24 38.72
CA ASP A 162 -89.42 41.34 37.56
C ASP A 162 -88.24 41.69 36.63
N ASN A 163 -88.03 42.98 36.38
CA ASN A 163 -86.90 43.42 35.55
C ASN A 163 -85.55 43.12 36.23
N PHE A 164 -85.42 43.36 37.54
CA PHE A 164 -84.19 43.03 38.28
C PHE A 164 -83.92 41.52 38.30
N ASP A 165 -84.93 40.68 38.44
CA ASP A 165 -84.78 39.22 38.39
C ASP A 165 -84.27 38.76 37.03
N VAL A 166 -84.84 39.29 35.93
CA VAL A 166 -84.38 39.00 34.57
C VAL A 166 -82.93 39.47 34.36
N ILE A 167 -82.60 40.68 34.85
CA ILE A 167 -81.24 41.24 34.77
C ILE A 167 -80.26 40.36 35.55
N LEU A 168 -80.55 40.02 36.80
CA LEU A 168 -79.68 39.21 37.65
C LEU A 168 -79.48 37.81 37.07
N GLN A 169 -80.54 37.18 36.54
CA GLN A 169 -80.44 35.90 35.85
C GLN A 169 -79.55 35.97 34.60
N LYS A 170 -79.68 37.03 33.80
CA LYS A 170 -78.89 37.21 32.59
C LYS A 170 -77.42 37.52 32.90
N VAL A 171 -77.16 38.33 33.92
CA VAL A 171 -75.80 38.59 34.45
C VAL A 171 -75.16 37.28 34.92
N ASP A 172 -75.91 36.42 35.61
CA ASP A 172 -75.42 35.10 36.03
C ASP A 172 -75.07 34.18 34.86
N ALA A 173 -75.92 34.13 33.83
CA ALA A 173 -75.64 33.32 32.65
C ALA A 173 -74.36 33.77 31.92
N VAL A 174 -74.13 35.09 31.81
CA VAL A 174 -72.91 35.66 31.22
C VAL A 174 -71.67 35.35 32.07
N SER A 175 -71.79 35.47 33.40
CA SER A 175 -70.71 35.16 34.34
C SER A 175 -70.25 33.70 34.23
N ILE A 176 -71.20 32.77 34.23
CA ILE A 176 -70.93 31.32 34.12
C ILE A 176 -70.23 30.99 32.81
N SER A 177 -70.74 31.49 31.68
CA SER A 177 -70.16 31.24 30.35
C SER A 177 -68.70 31.71 30.26
N ASN A 178 -68.40 32.88 30.82
CA ASN A 178 -67.04 33.42 30.82
C ASN A 178 -66.08 32.61 31.72
N GLN A 179 -66.54 32.11 32.87
CA GLN A 179 -65.74 31.21 33.71
C GLN A 179 -65.40 29.90 33.01
N GLU A 180 -66.31 29.36 32.18
CA GLU A 180 -66.03 28.18 31.37
C GLU A 180 -64.97 28.46 30.30
N VAL A 181 -65.04 29.61 29.61
CA VAL A 181 -64.02 30.02 28.63
C VAL A 181 -62.63 30.12 29.27
N LEU A 182 -62.52 30.70 30.48
CA LEU A 182 -61.25 30.80 31.20
C LEU A 182 -60.70 29.43 31.65
N LYS A 183 -61.57 28.49 32.06
CA LYS A 183 -61.17 27.12 32.40
C LYS A 183 -60.66 26.37 31.17
N ILE A 184 -61.37 26.48 30.05
CA ILE A 184 -60.97 25.88 28.77
C ILE A 184 -59.63 26.46 28.31
N GLY A 185 -59.43 27.78 28.40
CA GLY A 185 -58.17 28.43 28.08
C GLY A 185 -56.98 27.87 28.87
N LYS A 186 -57.12 27.71 30.19
CA LYS A 186 -56.09 27.11 31.05
C LYS A 186 -55.81 25.63 30.72
N GLN A 187 -56.84 24.86 30.36
CA GLN A 187 -56.66 23.47 29.93
C GLN A 187 -55.92 23.38 28.60
N ILE A 188 -56.25 24.25 27.64
CA ILE A 188 -55.56 24.35 26.35
C ILE A 188 -54.07 24.69 26.57
N ASP A 189 -53.75 25.65 27.44
CA ASP A 189 -52.36 26.00 27.78
C ASP A 189 -51.60 24.81 28.37
N LEU A 190 -52.20 24.08 29.31
CA LEU A 190 -51.58 22.92 29.93
C LEU A 190 -51.32 21.79 28.92
N THR A 191 -52.30 21.49 28.06
CA THR A 191 -52.15 20.44 27.02
C THR A 191 -51.11 20.83 25.97
N LEU A 192 -51.07 22.10 25.53
CA LEU A 192 -50.06 22.60 24.60
C LEU A 192 -48.64 22.56 25.20
N MET A 193 -48.50 22.88 26.49
CA MET A 193 -47.23 22.77 27.20
C MET A 193 -46.73 21.33 27.25
N ILE A 194 -47.59 20.38 27.66
CA ILE A 194 -47.21 18.96 27.76
C ILE A 194 -46.81 18.39 26.40
N THR A 195 -47.62 18.61 25.36
CA THR A 195 -47.36 18.10 24.01
C THR A 195 -46.05 18.64 23.42
N THR A 196 -45.74 19.93 23.65
CA THR A 196 -44.48 20.52 23.19
C THR A 196 -43.27 19.95 23.92
N ILE A 197 -43.36 19.78 25.25
CA ILE A 197 -42.27 19.17 26.03
C ILE A 197 -41.98 17.75 25.53
N ILE A 198 -43.01 16.95 25.27
CA ILE A 198 -42.87 15.59 24.72
C ILE A 198 -42.18 15.65 23.34
N LEU A 199 -42.61 16.54 22.45
CA LEU A 199 -42.01 16.69 21.13
C LEU A 199 -40.52 17.07 21.21
N LEU A 200 -40.16 17.99 22.11
CA LEU A 200 -38.77 18.39 22.34
C LEU A 200 -37.92 17.20 22.83
N LEU A 201 -38.43 16.42 23.78
CA LEU A 201 -37.74 15.22 24.27
C LEU A 201 -37.53 14.18 23.18
N VAL A 202 -38.53 13.97 22.31
CA VAL A 202 -38.43 13.07 21.15
C VAL A 202 -37.35 13.55 20.17
N ILE A 203 -37.33 14.84 19.82
CA ILE A 203 -36.31 15.40 18.92
C ILE A 203 -34.91 15.23 19.51
N VAL A 204 -34.71 15.54 20.79
CA VAL A 204 -33.42 15.36 21.48
C VAL A 204 -33.02 13.88 21.51
N GLY A 205 -33.97 12.98 21.78
CA GLY A 205 -33.76 11.54 21.74
C GLY A 205 -33.33 11.03 20.37
N ILE A 206 -33.96 11.51 19.28
CA ILE A 206 -33.59 11.18 17.90
C ILE A 206 -32.19 11.71 17.58
N ILE A 207 -31.86 12.95 17.94
CA ILE A 207 -30.51 13.51 17.75
C ILE A 207 -29.47 12.62 18.42
N TYR A 208 -29.70 12.27 19.68
CA TYR A 208 -28.80 11.40 20.44
C TYR A 208 -28.66 10.02 19.81
N TRP A 209 -29.77 9.40 19.41
CA TRP A 209 -29.80 8.08 18.75
C TRP A 209 -29.05 8.08 17.41
N VAL A 210 -29.24 9.10 16.56
CA VAL A 210 -28.53 9.24 15.28
C VAL A 210 -27.02 9.45 15.49
N VAL A 211 -26.63 10.28 16.46
CA VAL A 211 -25.21 10.52 16.76
C VAL A 211 -24.52 9.23 17.24
N GLN A 212 -25.17 8.47 18.12
CA GLN A 212 -24.61 7.22 18.64
C GLN A 212 -24.55 6.11 17.58
N THR A 213 -25.55 5.99 16.72
CA THR A 213 -25.67 4.88 15.76
C THR A 213 -24.90 5.15 14.46
N ILE A 214 -24.77 6.41 14.03
CA ILE A 214 -24.12 6.75 12.74
C ILE A 214 -22.79 7.47 12.95
N SER A 215 -22.78 8.60 13.66
CA SER A 215 -21.59 9.47 13.71
C SER A 215 -20.42 8.84 14.48
N LYS A 216 -20.71 8.15 15.58
CA LYS A 216 -19.67 7.56 16.44
C LYS A 216 -18.96 6.38 15.77
N PRO A 217 -19.65 5.38 15.17
CA PRO A 217 -18.99 4.32 14.42
C PRO A 217 -18.17 4.81 13.22
N ILE A 218 -18.69 5.76 12.43
CA ILE A 218 -17.93 6.34 11.30
C ILE A 218 -16.63 6.99 11.80
N LYS A 219 -16.71 7.78 12.89
CA LYS A 219 -15.52 8.39 13.49
C LYS A 219 -14.54 7.34 14.02
N SER A 220 -15.03 6.19 14.50
CA SER A 220 -14.18 5.10 14.97
C SER A 220 -13.42 4.37 13.85
N LEU A 221 -13.83 4.50 12.57
CA LEU A 221 -13.05 3.99 11.44
C LEU A 221 -11.83 4.85 11.10
N LEU A 222 -11.89 6.16 11.40
CA LEU A 222 -10.85 7.11 11.00
C LEU A 222 -9.44 6.71 11.46
N PRO A 223 -9.20 6.27 12.72
CA PRO A 223 -7.88 5.80 13.14
C PRO A 223 -7.36 4.64 12.31
N TYR A 224 -8.22 3.71 11.89
CA TYR A 224 -7.79 2.57 11.07
C TYR A 224 -7.41 2.99 9.65
N PHE A 225 -8.14 3.94 9.05
CA PHE A 225 -7.73 4.54 7.78
C PHE A 225 -6.42 5.32 7.90
N LEU A 226 -6.23 6.07 8.99
CA LEU A 226 -4.98 6.77 9.27
C LEU A 226 -3.81 5.80 9.44
N ASN A 227 -4.04 4.67 10.10
CA ASN A 227 -3.03 3.62 10.25
C ASN A 227 -2.60 3.06 8.89
N ILE A 228 -3.55 2.72 7.99
CA ILE A 228 -3.20 2.30 6.62
C ILE A 228 -2.46 3.41 5.87
N SER A 229 -2.87 4.68 6.01
CA SER A 229 -2.18 5.80 5.38
C SER A 229 -0.78 6.06 5.93
N ASN A 230 -0.48 5.54 7.11
CA ASN A 230 0.84 5.56 7.75
C ASN A 230 1.58 4.21 7.58
N GLY A 231 1.06 3.32 6.73
CA GLY A 231 1.70 2.03 6.43
C GLY A 231 1.45 0.92 7.46
N ILE A 232 0.62 1.12 8.47
CA ILE A 232 0.33 0.09 9.48
C ILE A 232 -0.86 -0.76 9.03
N LEU A 233 -0.58 -1.99 8.62
CA LEU A 233 -1.57 -2.99 8.20
C LEU A 233 -1.93 -3.95 9.34
N GLY A 234 -2.87 -4.87 9.11
CA GLY A 234 -3.20 -5.96 10.05
C GLY A 234 -4.21 -5.62 11.17
N GLN A 235 -4.49 -4.34 11.44
CA GLN A 235 -5.55 -3.97 12.40
C GLN A 235 -6.96 -4.20 11.84
N LYS A 236 -7.81 -4.90 12.60
CA LYS A 236 -9.21 -5.13 12.23
C LYS A 236 -10.12 -4.14 12.96
N SER A 237 -11.02 -3.50 12.22
CA SER A 237 -12.10 -2.71 12.81
C SER A 237 -13.05 -3.63 13.59
N SER A 238 -13.46 -3.18 14.77
CA SER A 238 -14.40 -3.91 15.65
C SER A 238 -15.86 -3.54 15.42
N ILE A 239 -16.16 -2.81 14.33
CA ILE A 239 -17.51 -2.34 14.04
C ILE A 239 -18.40 -3.53 13.71
N LYS A 240 -19.44 -3.70 14.51
CA LYS A 240 -20.46 -4.73 14.36
C LYS A 240 -21.75 -4.06 13.94
N GLY A 241 -22.38 -4.57 12.88
CA GLY A 241 -23.65 -4.04 12.37
C GLY A 241 -24.09 -4.86 11.16
N ARG A 242 -25.40 -4.91 10.91
CA ARG A 242 -25.98 -5.47 9.67
C ARG A 242 -26.38 -4.37 8.68
N ASP A 243 -26.21 -3.11 9.08
CA ASP A 243 -26.47 -1.92 8.30
C ASP A 243 -25.27 -1.55 7.40
N GLU A 244 -25.39 -0.45 6.67
CA GLU A 244 -24.37 0.07 5.76
C GLU A 244 -23.04 0.37 6.49
N ILE A 245 -23.11 0.74 7.76
CA ILE A 245 -21.94 1.03 8.59
C ILE A 245 -21.19 -0.25 8.96
N GLY A 246 -21.92 -1.31 9.31
CA GLY A 246 -21.35 -2.64 9.49
C GLY A 246 -20.73 -3.20 8.20
N GLN A 247 -21.40 -3.02 7.06
CA GLN A 247 -20.87 -3.40 5.74
C GLN A 247 -19.60 -2.63 5.40
N LEU A 248 -19.53 -1.33 5.70
CA LEU A 248 -18.33 -0.50 5.52
C LEU A 248 -17.16 -1.03 6.36
N GLY A 249 -17.40 -1.38 7.63
CA GLY A 249 -16.38 -1.99 8.50
C GLY A 249 -15.88 -3.35 7.98
N MET A 250 -16.78 -4.20 7.48
CA MET A 250 -16.41 -5.48 6.86
C MET A 250 -15.60 -5.29 5.56
N ALA A 251 -16.02 -4.37 4.69
CA ALA A 251 -15.31 -4.03 3.46
C ALA A 251 -13.91 -3.48 3.77
N PHE A 252 -13.79 -2.62 4.79
CA PHE A 252 -12.51 -2.14 5.29
C PHE A 252 -11.61 -3.29 5.76
N ASN A 253 -12.13 -4.21 6.58
CA ASN A 253 -11.36 -5.37 7.06
C ASN A 253 -10.85 -6.24 5.90
N ARG A 254 -11.69 -6.48 4.89
CA ARG A 254 -11.31 -7.23 3.69
C ARG A 254 -10.25 -6.53 2.86
N MET A 255 -10.33 -5.20 2.74
CA MET A 255 -9.31 -4.39 2.08
C MET A 255 -7.97 -4.50 2.82
N ASN A 256 -7.97 -4.34 4.14
CA ASN A 256 -6.75 -4.43 4.95
C ASN A 256 -6.11 -5.83 4.87
N GLU A 257 -6.91 -6.89 4.94
CA GLU A 257 -6.44 -8.27 4.77
C GLU A 257 -5.82 -8.50 3.39
N LYS A 258 -6.44 -7.95 2.32
CA LYS A 258 -5.88 -8.06 0.97
C LYS A 258 -4.58 -7.27 0.79
N LEU A 259 -4.47 -6.08 1.37
CA LEU A 259 -3.23 -5.31 1.34
C LEU A 259 -2.11 -6.04 2.10
N ASN A 260 -2.42 -6.59 3.28
CA ASN A 260 -1.46 -7.36 4.06
C ASN A 260 -0.93 -8.56 3.28
N HIS A 261 -1.83 -9.32 2.65
CA HIS A 261 -1.46 -10.47 1.80
C HIS A 261 -0.57 -10.06 0.63
N ILE A 262 -0.88 -8.94 -0.05
CA ILE A 262 -0.06 -8.43 -1.16
C ILE A 262 1.35 -8.06 -0.66
N VAL A 263 1.46 -7.40 0.49
CA VAL A 263 2.77 -7.05 1.08
C VAL A 263 3.56 -8.31 1.45
N ASP A 264 2.91 -9.32 2.02
CA ASP A 264 3.53 -10.61 2.34
C ASP A 264 4.01 -11.35 1.08
N GLU A 265 3.18 -11.42 0.04
CA GLU A 265 3.54 -12.04 -1.25
C GLU A 265 4.72 -11.32 -1.91
N ILE A 266 4.74 -9.98 -1.88
CA ILE A 266 5.84 -9.19 -2.45
C ILE A 266 7.13 -9.41 -1.65
N ASN A 267 7.07 -9.42 -0.31
CA ASN A 267 8.23 -9.71 0.55
C ASN A 267 8.82 -11.09 0.25
N ASN A 268 7.98 -12.12 0.21
CA ASN A 268 8.38 -13.49 -0.10
C ASN A 268 8.97 -13.60 -1.51
N SER A 269 8.35 -12.96 -2.49
CA SER A 269 8.84 -12.95 -3.88
C SER A 269 10.20 -12.26 -3.98
N ALA A 270 10.38 -11.13 -3.30
CA ALA A 270 11.66 -10.43 -3.27
C ALA A 270 12.75 -11.26 -2.61
N GLU A 271 12.45 -11.97 -1.51
CA GLU A 271 13.41 -12.88 -0.87
C GLU A 271 13.80 -14.07 -1.77
N GLN A 272 12.82 -14.63 -2.49
CA GLN A 272 13.09 -15.67 -3.50
C GLN A 272 13.98 -15.14 -4.63
N ILE A 273 13.77 -13.91 -5.10
CA ILE A 273 14.62 -13.29 -6.13
C ILE A 273 16.05 -13.11 -5.61
N VAL A 274 16.24 -12.61 -4.38
CA VAL A 274 17.58 -12.47 -3.78
C VAL A 274 18.27 -13.83 -3.72
N THR A 275 17.58 -14.86 -3.22
CA THR A 275 18.13 -16.21 -3.10
C THR A 275 18.50 -16.78 -4.47
N GLY A 276 17.57 -16.72 -5.44
CA GLY A 276 17.82 -17.19 -6.81
C GLY A 276 18.96 -16.43 -7.50
N SER A 277 19.09 -15.13 -7.23
CA SER A 277 20.20 -14.33 -7.75
C SER A 277 21.53 -14.81 -7.15
N THR A 278 21.62 -15.02 -5.85
CA THR A 278 22.85 -15.56 -5.24
C THR A 278 23.26 -16.92 -5.81
N GLU A 279 22.30 -17.80 -6.12
CA GLU A 279 22.55 -19.08 -6.80
C GLU A 279 23.05 -18.86 -8.24
N ILE A 280 22.45 -17.94 -9.00
CA ILE A 280 22.89 -17.58 -10.36
C ILE A 280 24.30 -17.01 -10.36
N SER A 281 24.65 -16.14 -9.40
CA SER A 281 26.01 -15.58 -9.26
C SER A 281 27.03 -16.69 -9.00
N ALA A 282 26.75 -17.61 -8.07
CA ALA A 282 27.62 -18.75 -7.80
C ALA A 282 27.77 -19.70 -9.01
N ALA A 283 26.67 -19.97 -9.73
CA ALA A 283 26.68 -20.76 -10.94
C ALA A 283 27.48 -20.08 -12.06
N SER A 284 27.33 -18.75 -12.21
CA SER A 284 28.12 -17.96 -13.14
C SER A 284 29.61 -18.05 -12.83
N GLN A 285 30.01 -17.87 -11.57
CA GLN A 285 31.42 -17.95 -11.22
C GLN A 285 32.02 -19.35 -11.48
N THR A 286 31.22 -20.39 -11.27
CA THR A 286 31.60 -21.77 -11.62
C THR A 286 31.75 -21.94 -13.14
N LEU A 287 30.87 -21.34 -13.95
CA LEU A 287 30.99 -21.34 -15.41
C LEU A 287 32.24 -20.59 -15.89
N SER A 288 32.58 -19.46 -15.27
CA SER A 288 33.80 -18.70 -15.58
C SER A 288 35.05 -19.55 -15.32
N LEU A 289 35.12 -20.22 -14.16
CA LEU A 289 36.21 -21.13 -13.84
C LEU A 289 36.28 -22.32 -14.80
N GLY A 290 35.14 -22.95 -15.12
CA GLY A 290 35.09 -24.05 -16.09
C GLY A 290 35.48 -23.63 -17.51
N ALA A 291 35.18 -22.39 -17.89
CA ALA A 291 35.66 -21.82 -19.15
C ALA A 291 37.18 -21.65 -19.15
N ALA A 292 37.77 -21.17 -18.06
CA ALA A 292 39.23 -21.06 -17.93
C ALA A 292 39.92 -22.44 -18.06
N ASP A 293 39.37 -23.48 -17.41
CA ASP A 293 39.88 -24.85 -17.53
C ASP A 293 39.77 -25.40 -18.96
N GLN A 294 38.70 -25.04 -19.68
CA GLN A 294 38.54 -25.39 -21.10
C GLN A 294 39.57 -24.71 -21.99
N VAL A 295 39.92 -23.44 -21.74
CA VAL A 295 40.98 -22.75 -22.49
C VAL A 295 42.31 -23.50 -22.32
N GLN A 296 42.67 -23.83 -21.08
CA GLN A 296 43.91 -24.57 -20.81
C GLN A 296 43.92 -25.95 -21.50
N SER A 297 42.79 -26.64 -21.50
CA SER A 297 42.64 -27.93 -22.17
C SER A 297 42.77 -27.79 -23.70
N ALA A 298 42.20 -26.74 -24.29
CA ALA A 298 42.30 -26.45 -25.71
C ALA A 298 43.74 -26.10 -26.13
N GLU A 299 44.49 -25.36 -25.30
CA GLU A 299 45.92 -25.09 -25.52
C GLU A 299 46.75 -26.37 -25.50
N ASN A 300 46.53 -27.23 -24.51
CA ASN A 300 47.23 -28.52 -24.41
C ASN A 300 46.94 -29.43 -25.62
N ILE A 301 45.69 -29.46 -26.09
CA ILE A 301 45.29 -30.20 -27.29
C ILE A 301 45.97 -29.60 -28.53
N SER A 302 46.00 -28.28 -28.67
CA SER A 302 46.64 -27.61 -29.80
C SER A 302 48.13 -27.97 -29.89
N SER A 303 48.85 -27.89 -28.76
CA SER A 303 50.26 -28.32 -28.69
C SER A 303 50.45 -29.79 -29.05
N ALA A 304 49.58 -30.68 -28.57
CA ALA A 304 49.65 -32.10 -28.91
C ALA A 304 49.39 -32.36 -30.40
N ILE A 305 48.53 -31.58 -31.05
CA ILE A 305 48.26 -31.68 -32.49
C ILE A 305 49.45 -31.17 -33.31
N GLU A 306 50.11 -30.09 -32.88
CA GLU A 306 51.34 -29.61 -33.53
C GLU A 306 52.43 -30.69 -33.50
N GLU A 307 52.66 -31.30 -32.33
CA GLU A 307 53.62 -32.41 -32.18
C GLU A 307 53.21 -33.64 -33.00
N MET A 308 51.93 -33.99 -33.02
CA MET A 308 51.40 -35.09 -33.83
C MET A 308 51.59 -34.83 -35.33
N THR A 309 51.34 -33.60 -35.79
CA THR A 309 51.50 -33.21 -37.20
C THR A 309 52.97 -33.27 -37.61
N ALA A 310 53.89 -32.81 -36.75
CA ALA A 310 55.33 -32.95 -36.96
C ALA A 310 55.74 -34.43 -37.05
N SER A 311 55.22 -35.27 -36.14
CA SER A 311 55.48 -36.71 -36.12
C SER A 311 54.97 -37.43 -37.38
N ILE A 312 53.78 -37.05 -37.88
CA ILE A 312 53.24 -37.54 -39.14
C ILE A 312 54.13 -37.13 -40.32
N GLY A 313 54.64 -35.89 -40.31
CA GLY A 313 55.60 -35.41 -41.31
C GLY A 313 56.87 -36.26 -41.36
N VAL A 314 57.50 -36.49 -40.21
CA VAL A 314 58.70 -37.35 -40.10
C VAL A 314 58.39 -38.80 -40.53
N ALA A 315 57.25 -39.34 -40.12
CA ALA A 315 56.84 -40.69 -40.52
C ALA A 315 56.62 -40.81 -42.04
N LYS A 316 56.10 -39.76 -42.68
CA LYS A 316 55.94 -39.68 -44.13
C LYS A 316 57.29 -39.66 -44.83
N ASP A 317 58.21 -38.80 -44.41
CA ASP A 317 59.54 -38.72 -45.00
C ASP A 317 60.29 -40.07 -44.85
N ASN A 318 60.13 -40.75 -43.72
CA ASN A 318 60.68 -42.09 -43.52
C ASN A 318 60.05 -43.13 -44.45
N ALA A 319 58.74 -43.08 -44.67
CA ALA A 319 58.05 -43.97 -45.60
C ALA A 319 58.52 -43.72 -47.05
N ASP A 320 58.64 -42.46 -47.47
CA ASP A 320 59.10 -42.07 -48.81
C ASP A 320 60.56 -42.49 -49.04
N GLN A 321 61.44 -42.30 -48.06
CA GLN A 321 62.82 -42.80 -48.10
C GLN A 321 62.89 -44.33 -48.17
N THR A 322 62.05 -45.01 -47.39
CA THR A 322 61.97 -46.48 -47.39
C THR A 322 61.50 -47.01 -48.74
N MET A 323 60.50 -46.36 -49.35
CA MET A 323 60.04 -46.67 -50.70
C MET A 323 61.17 -46.53 -51.72
N SER A 324 61.90 -45.42 -51.70
CA SER A 324 63.02 -45.20 -52.61
C SER A 324 64.11 -46.28 -52.48
N ARG A 325 64.40 -46.73 -51.25
CA ARG A 325 65.37 -47.81 -51.00
C ARG A 325 64.88 -49.15 -51.53
N PHE A 326 63.59 -49.46 -51.38
CA PHE A 326 63.03 -50.70 -51.93
C PHE A 326 63.04 -50.72 -53.46
N VAL A 327 62.68 -49.61 -54.11
CA VAL A 327 62.75 -49.49 -55.58
C VAL A 327 64.19 -49.67 -56.08
N GLN A 328 65.17 -49.12 -55.36
CA GLN A 328 66.58 -49.32 -55.72
C GLN A 328 67.02 -50.79 -55.52
N ALA A 329 66.64 -51.41 -54.40
CA ALA A 329 66.95 -52.81 -54.12
C ALA A 329 66.31 -53.76 -55.15
N GLU A 330 65.11 -53.46 -55.63
CA GLU A 330 64.45 -54.22 -56.70
C GLU A 330 65.27 -54.17 -58.00
N LYS A 331 65.76 -52.99 -58.39
CA LYS A 331 66.64 -52.82 -59.56
C LYS A 331 67.96 -53.59 -59.41
N GLU A 332 68.57 -53.56 -58.23
CA GLU A 332 69.79 -54.34 -57.94
C GLU A 332 69.52 -55.85 -58.01
N MET A 333 68.34 -56.31 -57.59
CA MET A 333 67.92 -57.71 -57.72
C MET A 333 67.70 -58.13 -59.17
N GLU A 334 67.11 -57.27 -60.00
CA GLU A 334 66.93 -57.53 -61.44
C GLU A 334 68.30 -57.69 -62.14
N GLN A 335 69.28 -56.85 -61.79
CA GLN A 335 70.65 -56.96 -62.28
C GLN A 335 71.31 -58.27 -61.82
N MET A 336 71.14 -58.66 -60.55
CA MET A 336 71.65 -59.92 -60.02
C MET A 336 71.00 -61.14 -60.69
N HIS A 337 69.71 -61.06 -60.99
CA HIS A 337 68.99 -62.10 -61.72
C HIS A 337 69.56 -62.28 -63.14
N SER A 338 69.73 -61.18 -63.88
CA SER A 338 70.35 -61.20 -65.22
C SER A 338 71.77 -61.77 -65.18
N ALA A 339 72.62 -61.30 -64.25
CA ALA A 339 73.98 -61.79 -64.11
C ALA A 339 74.04 -63.29 -63.75
N SER A 340 73.05 -63.81 -63.02
CA SER A 340 72.95 -65.25 -62.72
C SER A 340 72.61 -66.06 -63.97
N ILE A 341 71.74 -65.55 -64.86
CA ILE A 341 71.44 -66.18 -66.15
C ILE A 341 72.70 -66.21 -67.04
N ASP A 342 73.40 -65.08 -67.14
CA ASP A 342 74.64 -65.00 -67.93
C ASP A 342 75.72 -65.95 -67.40
N SER A 343 75.81 -66.09 -66.06
CA SER A 343 76.73 -67.02 -65.41
C SER A 343 76.36 -68.48 -65.67
N GLU A 344 75.07 -68.82 -65.71
CA GLU A 344 74.57 -70.16 -66.03
C GLU A 344 74.99 -70.57 -67.44
N GLU A 345 74.74 -69.71 -68.44
CA GLU A 345 75.14 -69.95 -69.84
C GLU A 345 76.66 -70.11 -69.98
N ALA A 346 77.45 -69.28 -69.29
CA ALA A 346 78.91 -69.38 -69.30
C ALA A 346 79.41 -70.71 -68.69
N ILE A 347 78.81 -71.18 -67.60
CA ILE A 347 79.18 -72.44 -66.94
C ILE A 347 78.79 -73.65 -67.80
N GLU A 348 77.62 -73.62 -68.46
CA GLU A 348 77.21 -74.66 -69.40
C GLU A 348 78.20 -74.79 -70.57
N LEU A 349 78.64 -73.66 -71.13
CA LEU A 349 79.65 -73.63 -72.18
C LEU A 349 81.00 -74.18 -71.68
N ILE A 350 81.42 -73.81 -70.46
CA ILE A 350 82.64 -74.36 -69.83
C ILE A 350 82.52 -75.87 -69.67
N HIS A 351 81.39 -76.37 -69.18
CA HIS A 351 81.13 -77.80 -69.03
C HIS A 351 81.20 -78.55 -70.37
N GLU A 352 80.65 -77.98 -71.45
CA GLU A 352 80.80 -78.52 -72.80
C GLU A 352 82.28 -78.61 -73.21
N LYS A 353 83.07 -77.56 -73.00
CA LYS A 353 84.50 -77.55 -73.34
C LYS A 353 85.31 -78.55 -72.50
N ILE A 354 84.98 -78.73 -71.23
CA ILE A 354 85.62 -79.75 -70.37
C ILE A 354 85.33 -81.16 -70.90
N ASN A 355 84.10 -81.43 -71.35
CA ASN A 355 83.76 -82.73 -71.94
C ASN A 355 84.54 -83.01 -73.23
N ILE A 356 84.75 -81.99 -74.07
CA ILE A 356 85.62 -82.09 -75.24
C ILE A 356 87.07 -82.40 -74.82
N ILE A 357 87.60 -81.71 -73.81
CA ILE A 357 88.95 -81.96 -73.28
C ILE A 357 89.07 -83.39 -72.74
N ASN A 358 88.07 -83.88 -72.01
CA ASN A 358 88.03 -85.26 -71.51
C ASN A 358 88.04 -86.29 -72.65
N ALA A 359 87.26 -86.04 -73.72
CA ALA A 359 87.24 -86.88 -74.92
C ALA A 359 88.61 -86.88 -75.64
N ILE A 360 89.24 -85.71 -75.79
CA ILE A 360 90.59 -85.57 -76.35
C ILE A 360 91.61 -86.35 -75.51
N ALA A 361 91.55 -86.22 -74.18
CA ALA A 361 92.45 -86.94 -73.27
C ALA A 361 92.26 -88.47 -73.39
N GLN A 362 91.01 -88.96 -73.47
CA GLN A 362 90.74 -90.38 -73.69
C GLN A 362 91.24 -90.87 -75.04
N GLN A 363 91.02 -90.12 -76.12
CA GLN A 363 91.51 -90.45 -77.45
C GLN A 363 93.04 -90.46 -77.50
N THR A 364 93.69 -89.48 -76.86
CA THR A 364 95.15 -89.39 -76.74
C THR A 364 95.71 -90.58 -75.95
N ASN A 365 95.03 -91.00 -74.88
CA ASN A 365 95.41 -92.17 -74.11
C ASN A 365 95.37 -93.47 -74.95
N ILE A 366 94.35 -93.64 -75.80
CA ILE A 366 94.23 -94.78 -76.72
C ILE A 366 95.31 -94.72 -77.80
N LEU A 367 95.56 -93.55 -78.38
CA LEU A 367 96.64 -93.33 -79.37
C LEU A 367 98.01 -93.66 -78.78
N ALA A 368 98.28 -93.19 -77.56
CA ALA A 368 99.53 -93.45 -76.84
C ALA A 368 99.68 -94.94 -76.46
N LEU A 369 98.58 -95.60 -76.07
CA LEU A 369 98.57 -97.04 -75.83
C LEU A 369 98.90 -97.83 -77.10
N ASN A 370 98.26 -97.49 -78.22
CA ASN A 370 98.53 -98.13 -79.52
C ASN A 370 99.98 -97.89 -79.96
N ALA A 371 100.50 -96.68 -79.79
CA ALA A 371 101.90 -96.35 -80.09
C ALA A 371 102.88 -97.11 -79.19
N ALA A 372 102.58 -97.28 -77.89
CA ALA A 372 103.39 -98.07 -76.97
C ALA A 372 103.40 -99.57 -77.35
N VAL A 373 102.26 -100.11 -77.79
CA VAL A 373 102.15 -101.49 -78.29
C VAL A 373 102.98 -101.69 -79.57
N GLU A 374 102.87 -100.77 -80.54
CA GLU A 374 103.63 -100.86 -81.80
C GLU A 374 105.14 -100.66 -81.57
N ALA A 375 105.52 -99.78 -80.62
CA ALA A 375 106.90 -99.61 -80.19
C ALA A 375 107.46 -100.87 -79.50
N ALA A 376 106.65 -101.57 -78.70
CA ALA A 376 107.02 -102.86 -78.12
C ALA A 376 107.16 -103.96 -79.19
N ARG A 377 106.32 -103.92 -80.24
CA ARG A 377 106.36 -104.83 -81.39
C ARG A 377 107.62 -104.67 -82.24
N ALA A 378 108.18 -103.45 -82.31
CA ALA A 378 109.42 -103.13 -83.02
C ALA A 378 110.73 -103.52 -82.27
N GLY A 379 110.65 -104.09 -81.07
CA GLY A 379 111.81 -104.60 -80.32
C GLY A 379 112.83 -103.52 -79.93
N GLU A 380 114.13 -103.78 -80.15
CA GLU A 380 115.23 -102.87 -79.77
C GLU A 380 115.15 -101.49 -80.48
N HIS A 381 114.59 -101.42 -81.70
CA HIS A 381 114.47 -100.17 -82.47
C HIS A 381 113.34 -99.25 -81.98
N GLY A 382 112.40 -99.77 -81.16
CA GLY A 382 111.23 -99.02 -80.66
C GLY A 382 111.39 -98.39 -79.27
N LYS A 383 112.50 -98.64 -78.56
CA LYS A 383 112.67 -98.25 -77.13
C LYS A 383 112.48 -96.74 -76.87
N GLY A 384 113.02 -95.87 -77.71
CA GLY A 384 112.87 -94.41 -77.56
C GLY A 384 111.42 -93.95 -77.76
N PHE A 385 110.72 -94.53 -78.74
CA PHE A 385 109.30 -94.27 -78.99
C PHE A 385 108.40 -94.78 -77.87
N ALA A 386 108.71 -95.94 -77.28
CA ALA A 386 107.94 -96.50 -76.17
C ALA A 386 107.96 -95.59 -74.92
N VAL A 387 109.11 -94.96 -74.63
CA VAL A 387 109.23 -93.99 -73.51
C VAL A 387 108.39 -92.75 -73.77
N VAL A 388 108.46 -92.17 -74.97
CA VAL A 388 107.62 -91.02 -75.35
C VAL A 388 106.14 -91.38 -75.29
N ALA A 389 105.74 -92.55 -75.82
CA ALA A 389 104.36 -93.02 -75.77
C ALA A 389 103.86 -93.21 -74.32
N SER A 390 104.69 -93.72 -73.41
CA SER A 390 104.36 -93.83 -71.99
C SER A 390 104.18 -92.46 -71.33
N GLU A 391 105.02 -91.47 -71.65
CA GLU A 391 104.92 -90.13 -71.08
C GLU A 391 103.68 -89.38 -71.62
N VAL A 392 103.37 -89.52 -72.92
CA VAL A 392 102.14 -89.00 -73.53
C VAL A 392 100.90 -89.66 -72.90
N ARG A 393 100.95 -90.96 -72.64
CA ARG A 393 99.86 -91.68 -71.96
C ARG A 393 99.63 -91.13 -70.55
N LYS A 394 100.70 -90.94 -69.78
CA LYS A 394 100.63 -90.37 -68.42
C LYS A 394 100.10 -88.93 -68.43
N LEU A 395 100.48 -88.12 -69.41
CA LEU A 395 99.94 -86.77 -69.61
C LEU A 395 98.44 -86.80 -69.95
N ALA A 396 98.01 -87.76 -70.77
CA ALA A 396 96.61 -87.96 -71.12
C ALA A 396 95.78 -88.44 -69.91
N GLU A 397 96.29 -89.35 -69.09
CA GLU A 397 95.66 -89.77 -67.82
C GLU A 397 95.52 -88.59 -66.84
N ASN A 398 96.56 -87.76 -66.71
CA ASN A 398 96.51 -86.54 -65.90
C ASN A 398 95.50 -85.50 -66.44
N SER A 399 95.44 -85.30 -67.75
CA SER A 399 94.48 -84.39 -68.40
C SER A 399 93.05 -84.85 -68.20
N LYS A 400 92.80 -86.16 -68.29
CA LYS A 400 91.51 -86.78 -67.98
C LYS A 400 91.10 -86.53 -66.53
N LYS A 401 92.02 -86.75 -65.58
CA LYS A 401 91.76 -86.51 -64.15
C LYS A 401 91.39 -85.06 -63.88
N ALA A 402 92.17 -84.11 -64.42
CA ALA A 402 91.88 -82.68 -64.31
C ALA A 402 90.52 -82.31 -64.94
N ALA A 403 90.18 -82.87 -66.10
CA ALA A 403 88.88 -82.63 -66.73
C ALA A 403 87.71 -83.17 -65.88
N VAL A 404 87.86 -84.35 -65.25
CA VAL A 404 86.84 -84.89 -64.33
C VAL A 404 86.68 -83.98 -63.10
N GLU A 405 87.77 -83.50 -62.51
CA GLU A 405 87.73 -82.57 -61.37
C GLU A 405 87.07 -81.23 -61.77
N MET A 406 87.39 -80.70 -62.95
CA MET A 406 86.75 -79.50 -63.50
C MET A 406 85.24 -79.70 -63.75
N ASN A 407 84.81 -80.86 -64.24
CA ASN A 407 83.38 -81.16 -64.42
C ASN A 407 82.63 -81.16 -63.08
N VAL A 408 83.19 -81.78 -62.04
CA VAL A 408 82.59 -81.77 -60.69
C VAL A 408 82.48 -80.33 -60.16
N LEU A 409 83.52 -79.51 -60.35
CA LEU A 409 83.50 -78.10 -59.94
C LEU A 409 82.50 -77.27 -60.77
N SER A 410 82.41 -77.50 -62.08
CA SER A 410 81.47 -76.84 -62.98
C SER A 410 80.03 -77.13 -62.58
N GLN A 411 79.70 -78.41 -62.34
CA GLN A 411 78.37 -78.81 -61.86
C GLN A 411 78.03 -78.13 -60.52
N LYS A 412 78.97 -78.14 -59.56
CA LYS A 412 78.77 -77.47 -58.28
C LYS A 412 78.54 -75.96 -58.44
N THR A 413 79.22 -75.32 -59.39
CA THR A 413 79.05 -73.89 -59.68
C THR A 413 77.69 -73.61 -60.33
N LEU A 414 77.22 -74.50 -61.21
CA LEU A 414 75.88 -74.45 -61.81
C LEU A 414 74.80 -74.55 -60.73
N ASP A 415 74.92 -75.50 -59.80
CA ASP A 415 73.98 -75.68 -58.69
C ASP A 415 73.88 -74.43 -57.80
N VAL A 416 75.03 -73.79 -57.49
CA VAL A 416 75.08 -72.52 -56.73
C VAL A 416 74.45 -71.36 -57.52
N THR A 417 74.61 -71.34 -58.84
CA THR A 417 74.03 -70.31 -59.72
C THR A 417 72.50 -70.43 -59.77
N HIS A 418 71.97 -71.64 -59.95
CA HIS A 418 70.52 -71.89 -59.86
C HIS A 418 69.94 -71.52 -58.49
N TYR A 419 70.65 -71.85 -57.41
CA TYR A 419 70.23 -71.47 -56.06
C TYR A 419 70.18 -69.94 -55.88
N SER A 420 71.19 -69.23 -56.38
CA SER A 420 71.24 -67.76 -56.34
C SER A 420 70.09 -67.12 -57.12
N ARG A 421 69.77 -67.67 -58.31
CA ARG A 421 68.62 -67.26 -59.12
C ARG A 421 67.29 -67.46 -58.37
N ALA A 422 67.09 -68.64 -57.76
CA ALA A 422 65.87 -68.94 -57.02
C ALA A 422 65.69 -68.02 -55.79
N ILE A 423 66.78 -67.67 -55.10
CA ILE A 423 66.73 -66.66 -54.02
C ILE A 423 66.37 -65.29 -54.56
N SER A 424 66.97 -64.87 -55.68
CA SER A 424 66.69 -63.58 -56.32
C SER A 424 65.21 -63.40 -56.63
N GLU A 425 64.57 -64.40 -57.26
CA GLU A 425 63.13 -64.40 -57.56
C GLU A 425 62.28 -64.28 -56.28
N LYS A 426 62.63 -65.06 -55.24
CA LYS A 426 61.91 -65.01 -53.95
C LYS A 426 62.07 -63.65 -53.25
N LEU A 427 63.23 -63.02 -53.39
CA LEU A 427 63.52 -61.73 -52.78
C LEU A 427 62.81 -60.59 -53.52
N SER A 428 62.71 -60.65 -54.85
CA SER A 428 61.89 -59.74 -55.67
C SER A 428 60.42 -59.73 -55.22
N VAL A 429 59.80 -60.91 -55.06
CA VAL A 429 58.42 -61.02 -54.52
C VAL A 429 58.30 -60.42 -53.11
N SER A 430 59.33 -60.58 -52.29
CA SER A 430 59.33 -60.05 -50.92
C SER A 430 59.44 -58.52 -50.89
N PHE A 431 60.24 -57.94 -51.79
CA PHE A 431 60.34 -56.48 -51.93
C PHE A 431 59.06 -55.86 -52.47
N GLN A 432 58.37 -56.49 -53.43
CA GLN A 432 57.08 -56.01 -53.89
C GLN A 432 56.06 -55.91 -52.74
N LYS A 433 56.02 -56.92 -51.85
CA LYS A 433 55.17 -56.87 -50.65
C LYS A 433 55.56 -55.73 -49.71
N CYS A 434 56.85 -55.42 -49.59
CA CYS A 434 57.30 -54.30 -48.78
C CYS A 434 56.87 -52.95 -49.39
N VAL A 435 56.94 -52.81 -50.71
CA VAL A 435 56.43 -51.65 -51.44
C VAL A 435 54.94 -51.45 -51.17
N ASP A 436 54.13 -52.51 -51.26
CA ASP A 436 52.69 -52.46 -50.99
C ASP A 436 52.39 -52.02 -49.55
N LEU A 437 53.14 -52.56 -48.57
CA LEU A 437 53.01 -52.17 -47.16
C LEU A 437 53.37 -50.70 -46.92
N VAL A 438 54.46 -50.21 -47.51
CA VAL A 438 54.89 -48.81 -47.38
C VAL A 438 53.86 -47.86 -48.04
N ASN A 439 53.26 -48.25 -49.17
CA ASN A 439 52.13 -47.52 -49.76
C ASN A 439 50.90 -47.47 -48.83
N GLY A 440 50.62 -48.57 -48.14
CA GLY A 440 49.59 -48.63 -47.09
C GLY A 440 49.87 -47.63 -45.97
N VAL A 441 51.12 -47.57 -45.48
CA VAL A 441 51.56 -46.59 -44.48
C VAL A 441 51.38 -45.16 -44.99
N GLY A 442 51.77 -44.86 -46.23
CA GLY A 442 51.60 -43.53 -46.82
C GLY A 442 50.12 -43.11 -46.98
N THR A 443 49.21 -44.06 -47.14
CA THR A 443 47.77 -43.80 -47.15
C THR A 443 47.25 -43.50 -45.73
N ALA A 444 47.62 -44.33 -44.75
CA ALA A 444 47.25 -44.11 -43.35
C ALA A 444 47.78 -42.76 -42.81
N LEU A 445 49.00 -42.36 -43.17
CA LEU A 445 49.58 -41.07 -42.78
C LEU A 445 48.81 -39.87 -43.37
N ARG A 446 48.30 -39.99 -44.61
CA ARG A 446 47.45 -38.95 -45.20
C ARG A 446 46.11 -38.82 -44.47
N GLU A 447 45.51 -39.95 -44.06
CA GLU A 447 44.30 -39.96 -43.25
C GLU A 447 44.54 -39.35 -41.87
N LEU A 448 45.63 -39.74 -41.19
CA LEU A 448 46.02 -39.15 -39.89
C LEU A 448 46.24 -37.64 -39.99
N ASN A 449 46.90 -37.15 -41.05
CA ASN A 449 47.09 -35.72 -41.27
C ASN A 449 45.74 -35.00 -41.48
N SER A 450 44.79 -35.63 -42.16
CA SER A 450 43.44 -35.09 -42.30
C SER A 450 42.68 -35.08 -40.97
N GLY A 451 42.82 -36.14 -40.16
CA GLY A 451 42.27 -36.21 -38.82
C GLY A 451 42.84 -35.13 -37.90
N ALA A 452 44.16 -34.92 -37.93
CA ALA A 452 44.83 -33.86 -37.17
C ALA A 452 44.26 -32.46 -37.49
N ARG A 453 44.03 -32.15 -38.77
CA ARG A 453 43.37 -30.89 -39.19
C ARG A 453 41.95 -30.77 -38.64
N LEU A 454 41.14 -31.83 -38.70
CA LEU A 454 39.78 -31.80 -38.17
C LEU A 454 39.75 -31.56 -36.65
N ILE A 455 40.67 -32.17 -35.91
CA ILE A 455 40.80 -31.93 -34.47
C ILE A 455 41.23 -30.48 -34.22
N ASN A 456 42.16 -29.93 -35.02
CA ASN A 456 42.60 -28.54 -34.88
C ASN A 456 41.45 -27.53 -35.11
N ASP A 457 40.64 -27.76 -36.15
CA ASP A 457 39.47 -26.93 -36.45
C ASP A 457 38.44 -27.02 -35.31
N ALA A 458 38.20 -28.22 -34.78
CA ALA A 458 37.32 -28.43 -33.63
C ALA A 458 37.83 -27.72 -32.36
N THR A 459 39.14 -27.75 -32.10
CA THR A 459 39.77 -27.04 -30.97
C THR A 459 39.64 -25.52 -31.13
N THR A 460 39.80 -25.01 -32.34
CA THR A 460 39.58 -23.57 -32.63
C THR A 460 38.13 -23.17 -32.36
N GLN A 461 37.17 -24.00 -32.77
CA GLN A 461 35.76 -23.74 -32.51
C GLN A 461 35.39 -23.87 -31.02
N MET A 462 36.02 -24.81 -30.31
CA MET A 462 35.90 -24.92 -28.85
C MET A 462 36.33 -23.62 -28.18
N ASN A 463 37.47 -23.04 -28.59
CA ASN A 463 37.96 -21.78 -28.04
C ASN A 463 36.95 -20.62 -28.22
N ILE A 464 36.29 -20.53 -29.38
CA ILE A 464 35.22 -19.54 -29.62
C ILE A 464 34.03 -19.75 -28.69
N ILE A 465 33.62 -21.01 -28.48
CA ILE A 465 32.52 -21.35 -27.56
C ILE A 465 32.90 -20.99 -26.13
N THR A 466 34.12 -21.33 -25.71
CA THR A 466 34.64 -21.04 -24.37
C THR A 466 34.71 -19.53 -24.10
N GLN A 467 35.16 -18.72 -25.07
CA GLN A 467 35.11 -17.25 -24.95
C GLN A 467 33.68 -16.72 -24.80
N ARG A 468 32.73 -17.28 -25.56
CA ARG A 468 31.31 -16.92 -25.43
C ARG A 468 30.75 -17.33 -24.06
N THR A 469 31.12 -18.50 -23.56
CA THR A 469 30.73 -18.97 -22.21
C THR A 469 31.26 -18.03 -21.14
N SER A 470 32.50 -17.55 -21.26
CA SER A 470 33.07 -16.55 -20.35
C SER A 470 32.28 -15.24 -20.38
N ALA A 471 31.99 -14.71 -21.57
CA ALA A 471 31.20 -13.48 -21.72
C ALA A 471 29.77 -13.63 -21.18
N SER A 472 29.11 -14.76 -21.45
CA SER A 472 27.76 -15.05 -20.91
C SER A 472 27.77 -15.24 -19.40
N SER A 473 28.84 -15.78 -18.84
CA SER A 473 29.03 -15.86 -17.38
C SER A 473 29.12 -14.46 -16.77
N GLU A 474 29.94 -13.56 -17.32
CA GLU A 474 30.01 -12.17 -16.85
C GLU A 474 28.64 -11.46 -16.92
N GLU A 475 27.89 -11.64 -18.01
CA GLU A 475 26.54 -11.08 -18.17
C GLU A 475 25.54 -11.65 -17.15
N LEU A 476 25.62 -12.95 -16.84
CA LEU A 476 24.81 -13.58 -15.79
C LEU A 476 25.15 -13.05 -14.39
N ALA A 477 26.43 -12.79 -14.11
CA ALA A 477 26.86 -12.21 -12.84
C ALA A 477 26.30 -10.79 -12.68
N ALA A 478 26.42 -9.95 -13.72
CA ALA A 478 25.85 -8.61 -13.73
C ALA A 478 24.31 -8.63 -13.59
N SER A 479 23.63 -9.55 -14.29
CA SER A 479 22.18 -9.72 -14.19
C SER A 479 21.73 -10.15 -12.79
N SER A 480 22.52 -11.00 -12.13
CA SER A 480 22.29 -11.40 -10.74
C SER A 480 22.42 -10.21 -9.78
N GLU A 481 23.43 -9.37 -9.93
CA GLU A 481 23.59 -8.16 -9.11
C GLU A 481 22.41 -7.21 -9.30
N GLU A 482 21.97 -7.01 -10.54
CA GLU A 482 20.80 -6.20 -10.89
C GLU A 482 19.51 -6.76 -10.27
N PHE A 483 19.28 -8.08 -10.33
CA PHE A 483 18.11 -8.72 -9.71
C PHE A 483 18.11 -8.59 -8.18
N THR A 484 19.27 -8.75 -7.54
CA THR A 484 19.39 -8.49 -6.09
C THR A 484 19.04 -7.03 -5.79
N SER A 485 19.56 -6.07 -6.56
CA SER A 485 19.26 -4.65 -6.37
C SER A 485 17.76 -4.34 -6.57
N GLN A 486 17.12 -4.92 -7.59
CA GLN A 486 15.68 -4.76 -7.83
C GLN A 486 14.84 -5.37 -6.71
N ALA A 487 15.24 -6.52 -6.17
CA ALA A 487 14.56 -7.14 -5.03
C ALA A 487 14.71 -6.30 -3.75
N GLU A 488 15.87 -5.71 -3.51
CA GLU A 488 16.09 -4.77 -2.41
C GLU A 488 15.26 -3.50 -2.59
N ALA A 489 15.20 -2.93 -3.79
CA ALA A 489 14.35 -1.77 -4.10
C ALA A 489 12.86 -2.09 -3.92
N LEU A 490 12.43 -3.30 -4.28
CA LEU A 490 11.06 -3.77 -4.05
C LEU A 490 10.77 -3.86 -2.54
N LYS A 491 11.67 -4.48 -1.76
CA LYS A 491 11.58 -4.52 -0.29
C LYS A 491 11.56 -3.13 0.33
N GLU A 492 12.39 -2.20 -0.15
CA GLU A 492 12.40 -0.82 0.32
C GLU A 492 11.08 -0.11 0.02
N THR A 493 10.53 -0.30 -1.18
CA THR A 493 9.26 0.29 -1.59
C THR A 493 8.11 -0.17 -0.69
N ILE A 494 8.08 -1.46 -0.34
CA ILE A 494 7.05 -2.00 0.56
C ILE A 494 7.39 -1.86 2.04
N SER A 495 8.61 -1.45 2.40
CA SER A 495 9.03 -1.24 3.80
C SER A 495 8.24 -0.15 4.52
N PHE A 496 7.57 0.72 3.75
CA PHE A 496 6.57 1.63 4.27
C PHE A 496 5.42 0.88 4.96
N PHE A 497 5.01 -0.27 4.42
CA PHE A 497 3.98 -1.11 4.99
C PHE A 497 4.55 -2.09 6.02
N SER A 498 4.08 -1.98 7.25
CA SER A 498 4.37 -2.90 8.35
C SER A 498 3.12 -3.73 8.64
N ASN A 499 3.26 -5.04 8.69
CA ASN A 499 2.24 -5.89 9.29
C ASN A 499 2.16 -5.52 10.77
N GLY A 500 1.01 -5.04 11.23
CA GLY A 500 0.76 -4.65 12.62
C GLY A 500 0.80 -5.82 13.62
N GLN A 501 1.43 -6.94 13.27
CA GLN A 501 2.00 -7.86 14.25
C GLN A 501 3.23 -7.19 14.85
N ALA A 502 2.97 -6.30 15.81
CA ALA A 502 3.87 -6.26 16.95
C ALA A 502 3.91 -7.70 17.48
N ASP A 503 5.07 -8.34 17.35
CA ASP A 503 5.36 -9.56 18.08
C ASP A 503 4.91 -9.34 19.52
N GLY A 504 4.21 -10.31 20.10
CA GLY A 504 3.63 -10.26 21.45
C GLY A 504 4.69 -10.28 22.56
N GLN A 505 5.82 -9.62 22.35
CA GLN A 505 6.92 -9.47 23.25
C GLN A 505 7.42 -8.02 23.15
N GLY A 506 6.94 -7.20 24.08
CA GLY A 506 7.23 -5.78 24.14
C GLY A 506 6.00 -4.98 23.78
N ASP A 507 5.35 -4.45 24.80
CA ASP A 507 4.84 -3.09 24.73
C ASP A 507 5.94 -2.27 24.03
N VAL A 508 5.80 -1.99 22.73
CA VAL A 508 6.71 -1.08 22.02
C VAL A 508 6.32 0.30 22.52
N ILE A 509 6.72 0.57 23.77
CA ILE A 509 7.29 1.84 24.13
C ILE A 509 8.37 2.03 23.05
N ARG A 510 8.04 2.80 22.01
CA ARG A 510 9.06 3.52 21.26
C ARG A 510 9.92 4.12 22.36
N GLU A 511 11.21 3.77 22.45
CA GLU A 511 12.13 4.57 23.28
C GLU A 511 12.12 5.97 22.65
N GLU A 512 11.13 6.77 23.04
CA GLU A 512 11.03 8.17 22.71
C GLU A 512 12.18 8.81 23.48
N LEU A 513 13.18 9.30 22.74
CA LEU A 513 14.23 10.12 23.30
C LEU A 513 13.61 11.31 24.07
N ILE A 514 12.46 11.80 23.58
CA ILE A 514 11.64 12.84 24.18
C ILE A 514 10.19 12.38 24.23
N ALA A 515 9.68 12.08 25.42
CA ALA A 515 8.25 11.84 25.63
C ALA A 515 7.50 13.17 25.77
N TRP A 516 6.58 13.48 24.84
CA TRP A 516 5.82 14.72 24.88
C TRP A 516 4.88 14.76 26.10
N GLY A 517 5.09 15.71 27.01
CA GLY A 517 4.33 15.85 28.25
C GLY A 517 3.79 17.26 28.52
N PRO A 518 2.96 17.42 29.57
CA PRO A 518 2.35 18.70 29.96
C PRO A 518 3.35 19.86 30.11
N GLN A 519 4.59 19.58 30.46
CA GLN A 519 5.66 20.55 30.67
C GLN A 519 6.07 21.36 29.42
N PHE A 520 5.83 20.80 28.23
CA PHE A 520 6.21 21.41 26.94
C PHE A 520 5.11 22.25 26.30
N TYR A 521 3.89 22.22 26.84
CA TYR A 521 2.84 23.13 26.41
C TYR A 521 3.16 24.55 26.89
N ILE A 522 3.42 25.44 25.96
CA ILE A 522 3.58 26.88 26.23
C ILE A 522 2.22 27.61 26.19
N GLY A 523 1.17 26.90 25.74
CA GLY A 523 -0.22 27.37 25.81
C GLY A 523 -0.58 28.31 24.67
N LEU A 524 0.12 28.19 23.53
CA LEU A 524 -0.24 28.77 22.24
C LEU A 524 -0.47 27.60 21.29
N LYS A 525 -1.73 27.27 20.99
CA LYS A 525 -2.10 25.98 20.38
C LYS A 525 -1.34 25.71 19.08
N THR A 526 -1.21 26.72 18.24
CA THR A 526 -0.53 26.60 16.94
C THR A 526 0.96 26.32 17.10
N ILE A 527 1.60 26.91 18.11
CA ILE A 527 3.02 26.70 18.39
C ILE A 527 3.24 25.36 19.09
N ASP A 528 2.37 24.98 20.03
CA ASP A 528 2.42 23.68 20.70
C ASP A 528 2.31 22.52 19.69
N GLU A 529 1.45 22.65 18.66
CA GLU A 529 1.36 21.69 17.56
C GLU A 529 2.66 21.64 16.73
N GLN A 530 3.33 22.78 16.52
CA GLN A 530 4.60 22.84 15.79
C GLN A 530 5.76 22.23 16.58
N HIS A 531 5.88 22.54 17.87
CA HIS A 531 6.86 21.95 18.77
C HIS A 531 6.75 20.42 18.83
N LYS A 532 5.53 19.90 18.83
CA LYS A 532 5.31 18.45 18.82
C LYS A 532 5.88 17.80 17.56
N VAL A 533 5.71 18.42 16.39
CA VAL A 533 6.29 17.92 15.14
C VAL A 533 7.83 17.94 15.19
N LEU A 534 8.45 18.98 15.77
CA LEU A 534 9.91 19.02 15.95
C LEU A 534 10.39 17.89 16.87
N VAL A 535 9.69 17.65 17.97
CA VAL A 535 9.97 16.54 18.88
C VAL A 535 9.81 15.18 18.18
N ASP A 536 8.78 15.01 17.36
CA ASP A 536 8.56 13.80 16.57
C ASP A 536 9.68 13.57 15.55
N LEU A 537 10.19 14.62 14.90
CA LEU A 537 11.32 14.54 13.96
C LEU A 537 12.64 14.19 14.67
N ILE A 538 12.88 14.69 15.88
CA ILE A 538 14.04 14.31 16.69
C ILE A 538 13.93 12.84 17.15
N ASN A 539 12.76 12.42 17.62
CA ASN A 539 12.51 11.02 17.97
C ASN A 539 12.66 10.09 16.76
N LEU A 540 12.24 10.53 15.56
CA LEU A 540 12.44 9.78 14.32
C LEU A 540 13.93 9.66 13.98
N THR A 541 14.70 10.74 14.13
CA THR A 541 16.16 10.74 13.95
C THR A 541 16.84 9.75 14.91
N TYR A 542 16.42 9.74 16.18
CA TYR A 542 16.89 8.78 17.18
C TYR A 542 16.50 7.34 16.87
N SER A 543 15.29 7.11 16.35
CA SER A 543 14.81 5.75 16.03
C SER A 543 15.66 5.02 14.98
N TYR A 544 16.39 5.78 14.15
CA TYR A 544 17.33 5.25 13.17
C TYR A 544 18.70 4.92 13.78
N PHE A 545 19.04 5.53 14.92
CA PHE A 545 20.29 5.35 15.64
C PHE A 545 20.39 3.94 16.25
N GLY A 546 21.55 3.30 16.10
CA GLY A 546 21.81 1.95 16.63
C GLY A 546 21.25 0.78 15.81
N LYS A 547 20.48 1.02 14.73
CA LYS A 547 19.83 -0.04 13.92
C LYS A 547 20.46 -0.32 12.55
N GLY A 548 21.65 0.21 12.27
CA GLY A 548 22.30 0.05 10.96
C GLY A 548 21.53 0.72 9.81
N SER A 549 20.77 1.80 10.10
CA SER A 549 19.93 2.49 9.14
C SER A 549 20.73 3.10 7.97
N SER A 550 20.18 3.03 6.75
CA SER A 550 20.87 3.50 5.54
C SER A 550 21.11 5.01 5.55
N LYS A 551 22.22 5.46 4.92
CA LYS A 551 22.59 6.88 4.77
C LYS A 551 21.45 7.72 4.14
N ALA A 552 20.64 7.10 3.27
CA ALA A 552 19.48 7.73 2.64
C ALA A 552 18.38 8.11 3.65
N LYS A 553 18.09 7.26 4.64
CA LYS A 553 17.06 7.54 5.67
C LYS A 553 17.44 8.74 6.53
N TYR A 554 18.70 8.83 6.94
CA TYR A 554 19.20 9.99 7.67
C TYR A 554 19.20 11.26 6.83
N LYS A 555 19.62 11.19 5.57
CA LYS A 555 19.58 12.36 4.65
C LYS A 555 18.17 12.93 4.54
N LYS A 556 17.16 12.07 4.42
CA LYS A 556 15.75 12.47 4.36
C LYS A 556 15.29 13.14 5.66
N VAL A 557 15.52 12.51 6.80
CA VAL A 557 15.03 13.04 8.09
C VAL A 557 15.76 14.31 8.52
N PHE A 558 17.07 14.45 8.28
CA PHE A 558 17.77 15.70 8.54
C PHE A 558 17.29 16.84 7.64
N LYS A 559 16.92 16.54 6.39
CA LYS A 559 16.29 17.53 5.51
C LYS A 559 14.92 17.96 6.05
N GLU A 560 14.06 17.01 6.41
CA GLU A 560 12.74 17.30 6.98
C GLU A 560 12.84 18.08 8.31
N LEU A 561 13.77 17.70 9.19
CA LEU A 561 14.06 18.43 10.42
C LEU A 561 14.51 19.86 10.15
N LEU A 562 15.46 20.06 9.23
CA LEU A 562 15.93 21.40 8.86
C LEU A 562 14.82 22.26 8.26
N ASP A 563 14.11 21.73 7.25
CA ASP A 563 13.05 22.44 6.54
C ASP A 563 11.93 22.84 7.50
N TYR A 564 11.54 21.94 8.41
CA TYR A 564 10.48 22.21 9.39
C TYR A 564 10.93 23.16 10.50
N THR A 565 12.19 23.08 10.94
CA THR A 565 12.79 24.01 11.92
C THR A 565 12.76 25.44 11.36
N VAL A 566 13.21 25.63 10.12
CA VAL A 566 13.14 26.92 9.42
C VAL A 566 11.71 27.43 9.30
N TYR A 567 10.76 26.56 8.95
CA TYR A 567 9.35 26.92 8.87
C TYR A 567 8.80 27.40 10.22
N HIS A 568 9.00 26.61 11.28
CA HIS A 568 8.50 26.91 12.61
C HIS A 568 9.09 28.23 13.15
N PHE A 569 10.41 28.38 13.12
CA PHE A 569 11.07 29.63 13.53
C PHE A 569 10.59 30.83 12.72
N GLY A 570 10.41 30.67 11.40
CA GLY A 570 9.84 31.72 10.56
C GLY A 570 8.40 32.10 10.91
N VAL A 571 7.61 31.22 11.52
CA VAL A 571 6.26 31.55 12.04
C VAL A 571 6.37 32.42 13.29
N GLU A 572 7.24 32.06 14.22
CA GLU A 572 7.46 32.84 15.45
C GLU A 572 8.01 34.24 15.15
N GLU A 573 8.98 34.31 14.26
CA GLU A 573 9.61 35.57 13.84
C GLU A 573 8.63 36.50 13.14
N LYS A 574 7.68 35.96 12.36
CA LYS A 574 6.58 36.75 11.79
C LYS A 574 5.68 37.32 12.88
N TYR A 575 5.43 36.59 13.96
CA TYR A 575 4.71 37.14 15.10
C TYR A 575 5.51 38.22 15.82
N PHE A 576 6.83 38.06 15.95
CA PHE A 576 7.70 39.08 16.53
C PHE A 576 7.70 40.37 15.72
N GLU A 577 7.80 40.27 14.40
CA GLU A 577 7.75 41.41 13.47
C GLU A 577 6.37 42.10 13.46
N ALA A 578 5.30 41.31 13.42
CA ALA A 578 3.94 41.84 13.36
C ALA A 578 3.53 42.63 14.62
N PHE A 579 4.03 42.22 15.79
CA PHE A 579 3.63 42.81 17.07
C PHE A 579 4.72 43.63 17.77
N GLY A 580 5.97 43.60 17.27
CA GLY A 580 7.10 44.35 17.83
C GLY A 580 7.63 43.76 19.14
N TYR A 581 8.03 42.48 19.13
CA TYR A 581 8.59 41.83 20.32
C TYR A 581 9.99 42.36 20.67
N GLU A 582 10.16 42.87 21.91
CA GLU A 582 11.37 43.54 22.38
C GLU A 582 12.66 42.69 22.26
N TYR A 583 12.55 41.36 22.42
CA TYR A 583 13.69 40.44 22.36
C TYR A 583 13.80 39.70 21.02
N SER A 584 13.16 40.20 19.96
CA SER A 584 13.13 39.55 18.63
C SER A 584 14.53 39.24 18.09
N ASP A 585 15.44 40.20 18.10
CA ASP A 585 16.77 40.04 17.49
C ASP A 585 17.61 38.97 18.22
N ALA A 586 17.55 38.96 19.55
CA ALA A 586 18.20 37.95 20.36
C ALA A 586 17.59 36.55 20.13
N HIS A 587 16.28 36.47 19.92
CA HIS A 587 15.59 35.20 19.67
C HIS A 587 15.96 34.64 18.28
N LYS A 588 15.93 35.49 17.25
CA LYS A 588 16.37 35.18 15.87
C LYS A 588 17.82 34.69 15.81
N ALA A 589 18.71 35.27 16.62
CA ALA A 589 20.10 34.82 16.69
C ALA A 589 20.22 33.37 17.20
N ASN A 590 19.41 32.96 18.18
CA ASN A 590 19.40 31.56 18.66
C ASN A 590 18.86 30.61 17.57
N HIS A 591 17.83 31.03 16.82
CA HIS A 591 17.29 30.26 15.71
C HIS A 591 18.34 30.01 14.62
N GLU A 592 19.05 31.06 14.19
CA GLU A 592 20.06 30.95 13.15
C GLU A 592 21.20 30.02 13.58
N GLU A 593 21.66 30.13 14.84
CA GLU A 593 22.73 29.26 15.38
C GLU A 593 22.34 27.78 15.30
N PHE A 594 21.09 27.44 15.67
CA PHE A 594 20.61 26.05 15.62
C PHE A 594 20.42 25.55 14.19
N ILE A 595 19.84 26.38 13.31
CA ILE A 595 19.69 26.07 11.89
C ILE A 595 21.05 25.79 11.26
N GLU A 596 22.05 26.65 11.53
CA GLU A 596 23.40 26.50 11.00
C GLU A 596 24.05 25.22 11.51
N LYS A 597 23.85 24.86 12.78
CA LYS A 597 24.34 23.60 13.34
C LYS A 597 23.76 22.38 12.64
N ILE A 598 22.43 22.34 12.42
CA ILE A 598 21.77 21.24 11.69
C ILE A 598 22.26 21.19 10.24
N ARG A 599 22.38 22.34 9.59
CA ARG A 599 22.83 22.46 8.19
C ARG A 599 24.26 21.95 8.00
N ASN A 600 25.18 22.36 8.87
CA ASN A 600 26.57 21.94 8.82
C ASN A 600 26.69 20.43 9.03
N PHE A 601 26.04 19.90 10.07
CA PHE A 601 26.02 18.46 10.31
C PHE A 601 25.45 17.66 9.13
N LYS A 602 24.33 18.11 8.56
CA LYS A 602 23.72 17.49 7.38
C LYS A 602 24.69 17.45 6.21
N ASN A 603 25.41 18.56 5.94
CA ASN A 603 26.35 18.64 4.83
C ASN A 603 27.56 17.72 5.04
N GLU A 604 28.14 17.70 6.24
CA GLU A 604 29.25 16.80 6.61
C GLU A 604 28.82 15.32 6.51
N PHE A 605 27.61 14.99 6.97
CA PHE A 605 27.05 13.64 6.87
C PHE A 605 26.85 13.22 5.41
N GLU A 606 26.36 14.12 4.55
CA GLU A 606 26.20 13.85 3.13
C GLU A 606 27.53 13.64 2.41
N ALA A 607 28.54 14.46 2.72
CA ALA A 607 29.91 14.33 2.22
C ALA A 607 30.59 13.04 2.69
N GLY A 608 30.13 12.45 3.80
CA GLY A 608 30.72 11.26 4.42
C GLY A 608 31.78 11.57 5.47
N ASP A 609 31.96 12.86 5.80
CA ASP A 609 32.92 13.36 6.79
C ASP A 609 32.40 13.26 8.23
N ALA A 610 31.09 13.06 8.41
CA ALA A 610 30.45 12.86 9.71
C ALA A 610 29.55 11.60 9.73
N THR A 611 29.44 10.97 10.90
CA THR A 611 28.47 9.91 11.17
C THR A 611 27.46 10.40 12.19
N VAL A 612 26.26 9.81 12.18
CA VAL A 612 25.28 10.10 13.23
C VAL A 612 25.74 9.46 14.53
N SER A 613 26.20 10.30 15.45
CA SER A 613 26.61 9.91 16.79
C SER A 613 25.47 10.13 17.80
N PHE A 614 25.59 9.54 18.99
CA PHE A 614 24.67 9.84 20.08
C PHE A 614 24.76 11.33 20.48
N GLU A 615 25.95 11.93 20.36
CA GLU A 615 26.21 13.33 20.73
C GLU A 615 25.37 14.33 19.91
N ILE A 616 25.24 14.15 18.60
CA ILE A 616 24.42 15.06 17.78
C ILE A 616 22.94 14.91 18.12
N ILE A 617 22.47 13.70 18.41
CA ILE A 617 21.08 13.45 18.77
C ILE A 617 20.77 14.07 20.15
N GLU A 618 21.68 13.93 21.10
CA GLU A 618 21.57 14.54 22.41
C GLU A 618 21.61 16.08 22.34
N TYR A 619 22.44 16.64 21.45
CA TYR A 619 22.46 18.07 21.20
C TYR A 619 21.11 18.59 20.70
N LEU A 620 20.53 17.97 19.67
CA LEU A 620 19.23 18.35 19.11
C LEU A 620 18.14 18.31 20.19
N LYS A 621 18.14 17.23 20.99
CA LYS A 621 17.23 17.06 22.12
C LYS A 621 17.37 18.19 23.13
N ASN A 622 18.57 18.39 23.67
CA ASN A 622 18.79 19.34 24.76
C ASN A 622 18.51 20.76 24.32
N TRP A 623 18.96 21.15 23.13
CA TRP A 623 18.72 22.48 22.58
C TRP A 623 17.22 22.75 22.43
N LEU A 624 16.47 21.84 21.80
CA LEU A 624 15.04 22.04 21.57
C LEU A 624 14.27 22.13 22.90
N LEU A 625 14.59 21.27 23.86
CA LEU A 625 13.92 21.28 25.16
C LEU A 625 14.21 22.57 25.95
N GLU A 626 15.46 23.01 25.97
CA GLU A 626 15.85 24.27 26.62
C GLU A 626 15.18 25.46 25.94
N HIS A 627 15.16 25.49 24.61
CA HIS A 627 14.55 26.57 23.82
C HIS A 627 13.05 26.70 24.10
N ILE A 628 12.30 25.60 24.03
CA ILE A 628 10.85 25.57 24.33
C ILE A 628 10.58 26.01 25.77
N LEU A 629 11.37 25.53 26.73
CA LEU A 629 11.11 25.75 28.15
C LEU A 629 11.57 27.14 28.62
N GLU A 630 12.62 27.71 28.04
CA GLU A 630 13.24 28.93 28.55
C GLU A 630 13.14 30.14 27.62
N LYS A 631 13.16 29.93 26.30
CA LYS A 631 13.14 31.01 25.32
C LYS A 631 11.71 31.24 24.84
N ASP A 632 11.00 30.20 24.43
CA ASP A 632 9.67 30.35 23.83
C ASP A 632 8.61 30.79 24.83
N LYS A 633 8.71 30.27 26.07
CA LYS A 633 7.84 30.72 27.16
C LYS A 633 7.90 32.22 27.42
N LYS A 634 8.99 32.92 27.07
CA LYS A 634 9.14 34.37 27.32
C LYS A 634 8.27 35.23 26.41
N TYR A 635 7.96 34.78 25.19
CA TYR A 635 7.10 35.55 24.29
C TYR A 635 5.61 35.25 24.48
N VAL A 636 5.24 34.18 25.18
CA VAL A 636 3.83 33.72 25.32
C VAL A 636 2.91 34.80 25.86
N ALA A 637 3.29 35.44 26.96
CA ALA A 637 2.47 36.49 27.59
C ALA A 637 2.25 37.69 26.65
N PHE A 638 3.29 38.02 25.89
CA PHE A 638 3.25 39.08 24.88
C PHE A 638 2.34 38.72 23.70
N LEU A 639 2.45 37.51 23.14
CA LEU A 639 1.62 37.08 22.01
C LEU A 639 0.14 36.92 22.41
N LYS A 640 -0.15 36.40 23.62
CA LYS A 640 -1.52 36.32 24.15
C LYS A 640 -2.16 37.70 24.31
N LYS A 641 -1.41 38.70 24.77
CA LYS A 641 -1.89 40.08 24.88
C LYS A 641 -2.24 40.69 23.52
N ASN A 642 -1.59 40.22 22.45
CA ASN A 642 -1.83 40.63 21.07
C ASN A 642 -2.82 39.73 20.31
N GLY A 643 -3.55 38.84 21.01
CA GLY A 643 -4.65 38.06 20.45
C GLY A 643 -4.26 36.75 19.76
N VAL A 644 -3.02 36.29 19.89
CA VAL A 644 -2.58 34.97 19.41
C VAL A 644 -2.99 33.90 20.42
N GLN A 645 -3.62 32.81 19.94
CA GLN A 645 -4.13 31.70 20.76
C GLN A 645 -3.44 30.37 20.47
#